data_AF-A0A6A5R5Y9-F1
#
_entry.id   AF-A0A6A5R5Y9-F1
#
_cell.length_a   1.000
_cell.length_b   1.000
_cell.length_c   1.000
_cell.angle_alpha   90.00
_cell.angle_beta   90.00
_cell.angle_gamma   90.00
#
_symmetry.space_group_name_H-M   'P 1'
#
loop_
_entity.id
_entity.type
_entity.pdbx_description
1 polymer ?
#
loop_
_entity_poly.entity_id
_entity_poly.type
_entity_poly.pdbx_seq_one_letter_code
_entity_poly.pdbx_strand_id
1 'polypeptide(L)' 'QRRKLDPQQEREPCTYIEELTKHHLPPTRQMIQNFAAEIAHKSISDTWV' A
#
# COMPACT_ATOMS: atom_id res chain seq x y z
N GLN A 1 -14.75 11.87 4.69
CA GLN A 1 -13.47 11.38 4.10
C GLN A 1 -13.82 10.24 3.14
N ARG A 2 -13.64 10.39 1.82
CA ARG A 2 -13.84 9.28 0.86
C ARG A 2 -12.58 8.40 0.92
N ARG A 3 -12.71 7.13 1.32
CA ARG A 3 -11.58 6.18 1.24
C ARG A 3 -11.27 5.92 -0.24
N LYS A 4 -9.99 5.99 -0.61
CA LYS A 4 -9.54 5.72 -1.99
C LYS A 4 -9.47 4.22 -2.28
N LEU A 5 -9.17 3.43 -1.26
CA LEU A 5 -9.21 1.98 -1.27
C LEU A 5 -10.45 1.50 -0.51
N ASP A 6 -11.03 0.39 -0.94
CA ASP A 6 -11.97 -0.33 -0.09
C ASP A 6 -11.23 -1.14 1.00
N PRO A 7 -11.92 -1.60 2.06
CA PRO A 7 -11.28 -2.33 3.15
C PRO A 7 -10.60 -3.65 2.74
N GLN A 8 -10.98 -4.25 1.61
CA GLN A 8 -10.32 -5.44 1.08
C GLN A 8 -9.01 -5.05 0.39
N GLN A 9 -9.00 -3.98 -0.40
CA GLN A 9 -7.78 -3.44 -1.01
C GLN A 9 -6.78 -2.92 0.03
N GLU A 10 -7.22 -2.44 1.19
CA GLU A 10 -6.32 -2.02 2.29
C GLU A 10 -5.57 -3.22 2.93
N ARG A 11 -6.06 -4.46 2.81
CA ARG A 11 -5.40 -5.63 3.39
C ARG A 11 -4.16 -6.06 2.62
N GLU A 12 -4.17 -5.89 1.31
CA GLU A 12 -3.05 -6.34 0.47
C GLU A 12 -1.75 -5.56 0.76
N PRO A 13 -1.74 -4.21 0.88
CA PRO A 13 -0.55 -3.46 1.30
C PRO A 13 -0.03 -3.89 2.68
N CYS A 14 -0.91 -4.23 3.62
CA CYS A 14 -0.51 -4.73 4.93
C CYS A 14 0.23 -6.07 4.82
N THR A 15 -0.31 -7.03 4.07
CA THR A 15 0.37 -8.31 3.81
C THR A 15 1.70 -8.11 3.09
N TYR A 16 1.78 -7.18 2.14
CA TYR A 16 3.02 -6.85 1.46
C TYR A 16 4.10 -6.29 2.40
N ILE A 17 3.72 -5.39 3.32
CA ILE A 17 4.62 -4.84 4.36
C ILE A 17 5.13 -5.94 5.29
N GLU A 18 4.27 -6.88 5.67
CA GLU A 18 4.65 -8.02 6.50
C GLU A 18 5.71 -8.90 5.82
N GLU A 19 5.54 -9.22 4.53
CA GLU A 19 6.52 -10.00 3.76
C GLU A 19 7.85 -9.26 3.61
N LEU A 20 7.83 -7.97 3.28
CA LEU A 20 9.06 -7.16 3.23
C LEU A 20 9.82 -7.21 4.57
N THR A 21 9.09 -7.07 5.67
CA THR A 21 9.68 -7.10 7.02
C THR A 21 10.29 -8.47 7.33
N LYS A 22 9.62 -9.57 6.97
CA LYS A 22 10.16 -10.94 7.11
C LYS A 22 11.46 -11.15 6.33
N HIS A 23 11.59 -10.49 5.18
CA HIS A 23 12.78 -10.54 4.34
C HIS A 23 13.86 -9.50 4.71
N HIS A 24 13.71 -8.79 5.83
CA HIS A 24 14.60 -7.70 6.26
C HIS A 24 14.72 -6.57 5.22
N LEU A 25 13.69 -6.39 4.38
CA LEU A 25 13.58 -5.30 3.44
C LEU A 25 12.79 -4.16 4.09
N PRO A 26 13.40 -2.98 4.33
CA PRO A 26 12.68 -1.87 4.93
C PRO A 26 11.62 -1.35 3.94
N PRO A 27 10.32 -1.38 4.29
CA PRO A 27 9.29 -0.82 3.43
C PRO A 27 9.46 0.70 3.37
N THR A 28 9.48 1.25 2.15
CA THR A 28 9.46 2.70 1.95
C THR A 28 8.05 3.16 1.63
N ARG A 29 7.77 4.43 1.93
CA ARG A 29 6.50 5.08 1.58
C ARG A 29 6.18 4.96 0.10
N GLN A 30 7.18 5.15 -0.76
CA GLN A 30 7.05 5.02 -2.22
C GLN A 30 6.66 3.60 -2.64
N MET A 31 7.25 2.55 -2.04
CA MET A 31 6.89 1.16 -2.34
C MET A 31 5.44 0.87 -1.98
N ILE A 32 5.00 1.32 -0.81
CA ILE A 32 3.61 1.11 -0.34
C ILE A 32 2.63 1.87 -1.25
N GLN A 33 2.95 3.10 -1.65
CA GLN A 33 2.12 3.88 -2.58
C GLN A 33 2.05 3.25 -3.97
N ASN A 34 3.17 2.78 -4.52
CA ASN A 34 3.20 2.13 -5.83
C ASN A 34 2.36 0.85 -5.83
N PHE A 35 2.50 0.04 -4.77
CA PHE A 35 1.73 -1.18 -4.61
C PHE A 35 0.23 -0.91 -4.47
N ALA A 36 -0.14 0.08 -3.65
CA ALA A 36 -1.53 0.49 -3.50
C ALA A 36 -2.11 1.07 -4.80
N ALA A 37 -1.32 1.79 -5.60
CA ALA A 37 -1.76 2.32 -6.89
C ALA A 37 -2.07 1.21 -7.91
N GLU A 38 -1.26 0.14 -7.88
CA GLU A 38 -1.47 -1.05 -8.71
C GLU A 38 -2.81 -1.73 -8.37
N ILE A 39 -3.05 -2.01 -7.09
CA ILE A 39 -4.29 -2.63 -6.60
C ILE A 39 -5.51 -1.75 -6.89
N ALA A 40 -5.35 -0.45 -6.76
CA ALA A 40 -6.43 0.51 -6.95
C ALA A 40 -6.74 0.83 -8.42
N HIS A 41 -5.87 0.41 -9.33
CA HIS A 41 -5.84 0.80 -10.74
C HIS A 41 -5.96 2.33 -10.94
N LYS A 42 -5.40 3.13 -10.02
CA LYS A 42 -5.43 4.59 -10.05
C LYS A 42 -4.32 5.20 -9.19
N SER A 43 -3.98 6.46 -9.46
CA SER A 43 -2.98 7.17 -8.66
C SER A 43 -3.44 7.38 -7.21
N ILE A 44 -2.52 7.10 -6.29
CA ILE A 44 -2.70 7.32 -4.85
C ILE A 44 -1.95 8.59 -4.46
N SER A 45 -2.54 9.39 -3.57
CA SER A 45 -1.94 10.66 -3.16
C SER A 45 -0.84 10.46 -2.14
N ASP A 46 0.10 11.41 -2.10
CA ASP A 46 1.15 11.47 -1.08
C ASP A 46 0.62 11.69 0.34
N THR A 47 -0.67 11.91 0.54
CA THR A 47 -1.27 12.02 1.88
C THR A 47 -1.94 10.74 2.36
N TRP A 48 -1.91 9.65 1.57
CA TRP A 48 -2.60 8.41 1.90
C TRP A 48 -1.83 7.51 2.90
N VAL A 49 -0.50 7.46 2.81
CA VAL A 49 0.35 6.65 3.71
C VAL A 49 0.59 7.33 5.05
#